data_AF-A0A2G6MSP6-F1
#
_entry.id   AF-A0A2G6MSP6-F1
#
_cell.length_a   1.000
_cell.length_b   1.000
_cell.length_c   1.000
_cell.angle_alpha   90.00
_cell.angle_beta   90.00
_cell.angle_gamma   90.00
#
_symmetry.space_group_name_H-M   'P 1'
#
loop_
_entity.id
_entity.type
_entity.pdbx_description
1 polymer ?
#
loop_
_entity_poly.entity_id
_entity_poly.type
_entity_poly.pdbx_seq_one_letter_code
_entity_poly.pdbx_strand_id
1 'polypeptide(L)'
;MVQMIDADNMTGVQKAAVFLMAMGEEYASQALENMNEREIATIAFEISQVEHITPEMFKRVFTDFVDRFEGETRMVVEGDSFIKNVVSKTLKEKEADAIFKDMEKRKQERPFIWSRNVNISTLSGYVEGE
;
A
#
# COMPACT_ATOMS: atom_id res chain seq x y z
N MET A 1 -24.44 -25.55 8.14
CA MET A 1 -24.40 -24.21 8.78
C MET A 1 -22.99 -23.73 8.64
N VAL A 2 -22.76 -22.67 7.86
CA VAL A 2 -21.44 -22.02 7.81
C VAL A 2 -21.24 -21.35 9.16
N GLN A 3 -20.12 -21.64 9.82
CA GLN A 3 -19.82 -21.06 11.11
C GLN A 3 -19.38 -19.62 10.88
N MET A 4 -20.12 -18.65 11.44
CA MET A 4 -19.69 -17.25 11.43
C MET A 4 -18.32 -17.16 12.11
N ILE A 5 -17.37 -16.52 11.42
CA ILE A 5 -16.05 -16.24 11.97
C ILE A 5 -16.23 -15.24 13.12
N ASP A 6 -15.87 -15.66 14.33
CA ASP A 6 -15.85 -14.80 15.50
C ASP A 6 -14.65 -13.85 15.43
N ALA A 7 -14.92 -12.55 15.42
CA ALA A 7 -13.89 -11.51 15.29
C ALA A 7 -12.86 -11.55 16.42
N ASP A 8 -13.25 -11.99 17.62
CA ASP A 8 -12.34 -12.04 18.77
C ASP A 8 -11.49 -13.31 18.80
N ASN A 9 -11.92 -14.36 18.08
CA ASN A 9 -11.32 -15.70 18.12
C ASN A 9 -10.88 -16.21 16.73
N MET A 10 -10.43 -15.33 15.85
CA MET A 10 -9.89 -15.72 14.55
C MET A 10 -8.55 -16.47 14.68
N THR A 11 -8.43 -17.60 13.99
CA THR A 11 -7.16 -18.30 13.82
C THR A 11 -6.20 -17.48 12.94
N GLY A 12 -4.91 -17.84 12.94
CA GLY A 12 -3.92 -17.16 12.08
C GLY A 12 -4.27 -17.25 10.59
N VAL A 13 -4.81 -18.39 10.14
CA VAL A 13 -5.20 -18.59 8.74
C VAL A 13 -6.45 -17.78 8.40
N GLN A 14 -7.42 -17.70 9.30
CA GLN A 14 -8.60 -16.82 9.14
C GLN A 14 -8.20 -15.34 9.05
N LYS A 15 -7.27 -14.90 9.90
CA LYS A 15 -6.72 -13.53 9.84
C LYS A 15 -6.02 -13.26 8.52
N ALA A 16 -5.23 -14.22 8.02
CA ALA A 16 -4.59 -14.12 6.72
C ALA A 16 -5.61 -14.04 5.58
N ALA A 17 -6.69 -14.82 5.63
CA ALA A 17 -7.76 -14.78 4.62
C ALA A 17 -8.42 -13.40 4.58
N VAL A 18 -8.84 -12.88 5.74
CA VAL A 18 -9.43 -11.53 5.86
C VAL A 18 -8.45 -10.45 5.38
N PHE A 19 -7.16 -10.57 5.73
CA PHE A 19 -6.13 -9.62 5.30
C PHE A 19 -5.97 -9.61 3.78
N LEU A 20 -5.81 -10.77 3.15
CA LEU A 20 -5.64 -10.86 1.68
C LEU A 20 -6.87 -10.33 0.94
N MET A 21 -8.08 -10.66 1.41
CA MET A 21 -9.32 -10.13 0.84
C MET A 21 -9.42 -8.60 0.99
N ALA A 22 -8.98 -8.05 2.12
CA ALA A 22 -8.95 -6.61 2.37
C ALA A 22 -7.95 -5.85 1.49
N MET A 23 -6.80 -6.47 1.17
CA MET A 23 -5.77 -5.87 0.31
C MET A 23 -6.11 -5.92 -1.18
N GLY A 24 -7.06 -6.79 -1.58
CA GLY A 24 -7.53 -6.92 -2.96
C GLY A 24 -6.73 -7.92 -3.79
N GLU A 25 -7.27 -8.22 -4.98
CA GLU A 25 -6.80 -9.32 -5.84
C GLU A 25 -5.33 -9.19 -6.26
N GLU A 26 -4.88 -8.00 -6.67
CA GLU A 26 -3.50 -7.79 -7.14
C GLU A 26 -2.47 -8.15 -6.05
N TYR A 27 -2.71 -7.73 -4.80
CA TYR A 27 -1.84 -8.06 -3.69
C TYR A 27 -1.96 -9.53 -3.29
N ALA A 28 -3.19 -10.05 -3.23
CA ALA A 28 -3.44 -11.44 -2.87
C ALA A 28 -2.75 -12.42 -3.83
N SER A 29 -2.81 -12.17 -5.14
CA SER A 29 -2.13 -12.99 -6.15
C SER A 29 -0.61 -13.02 -5.94
N GLN A 30 0.02 -11.86 -5.73
CA GLN A 30 1.46 -11.78 -5.46
C GLN A 30 1.86 -12.50 -4.16
N ALA A 31 1.02 -12.42 -3.13
CA ALA A 31 1.27 -13.14 -1.88
C ALA A 31 1.18 -14.66 -2.09
N LEU A 32 0.19 -15.15 -2.84
CA LEU A 32 -0.01 -16.57 -3.14
C LEU A 32 1.12 -17.17 -3.99
N GLU A 33 1.78 -16.39 -4.86
CA GLU A 33 2.94 -16.85 -5.65
C GLU A 33 4.10 -17.34 -4.79
N ASN A 34 4.18 -16.89 -3.53
CA ASN A 34 5.22 -17.27 -2.58
C ASN A 34 4.84 -18.47 -1.69
N MET A 35 3.66 -19.07 -1.91
CA MET A 35 3.12 -20.17 -1.11
C MET A 35 3.20 -21.50 -1.87
N ASN A 36 3.28 -22.61 -1.14
CA ASN A 36 3.14 -23.95 -1.72
C ASN A 36 1.67 -24.35 -1.92
N GLU A 37 1.41 -25.40 -2.69
CA GLU A 37 0.04 -25.86 -3.01
C GLU A 37 -0.84 -26.12 -1.78
N ARG A 38 -0.27 -26.64 -0.68
CA ARG A 38 -1.03 -26.93 0.55
C ARG A 38 -1.42 -25.64 1.26
N GLU A 39 -0.52 -24.68 1.31
CA GLU A 39 -0.78 -23.35 1.88
C GLU A 39 -1.86 -22.62 1.07
N ILE A 40 -1.76 -22.63 -0.25
CA ILE A 40 -2.75 -22.06 -1.16
C ILE A 40 -4.12 -22.72 -0.95
N ALA A 41 -4.19 -24.05 -0.86
CA ALA A 41 -5.46 -24.74 -0.62
C ALA A 41 -6.07 -24.38 0.73
N THR A 42 -5.25 -24.26 1.77
CA THR A 42 -5.69 -23.90 3.12
C THR A 42 -6.26 -22.49 3.15
N ILE A 43 -5.54 -21.52 2.59
CA ILE A 43 -5.99 -20.13 2.58
C ILE A 43 -7.21 -19.93 1.67
N ALA A 44 -7.26 -20.60 0.52
CA ALA A 44 -8.41 -20.57 -0.39
C ALA A 44 -9.66 -21.14 0.28
N PHE A 45 -9.53 -22.21 1.08
CA PHE A 45 -10.63 -22.74 1.86
C PHE A 45 -11.15 -21.69 2.85
N GLU A 46 -10.28 -21.06 3.65
CA GLU A 46 -10.71 -20.03 4.60
C GLU A 46 -11.36 -18.82 3.90
N ILE A 47 -10.79 -18.34 2.79
CA ILE A 47 -11.39 -17.28 1.96
C ILE A 47 -12.80 -17.67 1.52
N SER A 48 -13.02 -18.93 1.12
CA SER A 48 -14.34 -19.42 0.70
C SER A 48 -15.39 -19.45 1.81
N GLN A 49 -14.97 -19.47 3.08
CA GLN A 49 -15.86 -19.45 4.24
C GLN A 49 -16.25 -18.02 4.67
N VAL A 50 -15.56 -16.99 4.15
CA VAL A 50 -15.84 -15.59 4.49
C VAL A 50 -17.01 -15.08 3.65
N GLU A 51 -18.20 -14.97 4.24
CA GLU A 51 -19.36 -14.35 3.57
C GLU A 51 -19.28 -12.81 3.61
N HIS A 52 -18.90 -12.25 4.76
CA HIS A 52 -18.80 -10.82 5.00
C HIS A 52 -17.63 -10.52 5.94
N ILE A 53 -16.90 -9.43 5.66
CA ILE A 53 -15.88 -8.89 6.56
C ILE A 53 -16.53 -7.78 7.38
N THR A 54 -16.68 -7.98 8.69
CA THR A 54 -17.20 -6.93 9.58
C THR A 54 -16.11 -5.92 9.93
N PRO A 55 -16.48 -4.68 10.32
CA PRO A 55 -15.51 -3.69 10.80
C PRO A 55 -14.67 -4.19 11.98
N GLU A 56 -15.24 -5.00 12.86
CA GLU A 56 -14.55 -5.60 14.02
C GLU A 56 -13.47 -6.59 13.58
N MET A 57 -13.79 -7.48 12.63
CA MET A 57 -12.82 -8.43 12.06
C MET A 57 -11.66 -7.68 11.40
N PHE A 58 -11.99 -6.69 10.56
CA PHE A 58 -10.99 -5.85 9.89
C PHE A 58 -10.09 -5.15 10.91
N LYS A 59 -10.68 -4.44 11.87
CA LYS A 59 -9.93 -3.73 12.91
C LYS A 59 -9.00 -4.67 13.66
N ARG A 60 -9.46 -5.86 14.02
CA ARG A 60 -8.64 -6.82 14.77
C ARG A 60 -7.45 -7.31 13.96
N VAL A 61 -7.68 -7.70 12.71
CA VAL A 61 -6.62 -8.16 11.80
C VAL A 61 -5.55 -7.09 11.59
N PHE A 62 -5.97 -5.85 11.33
CA PHE A 62 -5.03 -4.75 11.07
C PHE A 62 -4.31 -4.26 12.32
N THR A 63 -4.95 -4.31 13.50
CA THR A 63 -4.27 -4.01 14.78
C THR A 63 -3.17 -5.04 15.03
N ASP A 64 -3.50 -6.33 14.95
CA ASP A 64 -2.53 -7.42 15.13
C ASP A 64 -1.40 -7.36 14.09
N PHE A 65 -1.69 -6.91 12.87
CA PHE A 65 -0.69 -6.70 11.82
C PHE A 65 0.28 -5.58 12.20
N VAL A 66 -0.24 -4.39 12.56
CA VAL A 66 0.57 -3.23 12.96
C VAL A 66 1.44 -3.57 14.16
N ASP A 67 0.87 -4.16 15.22
CA ASP A 67 1.60 -4.53 16.45
C ASP A 67 2.78 -5.49 16.15
N ARG A 68 2.64 -6.35 15.13
CA ARG A 68 3.70 -7.27 14.70
C ARG A 68 4.70 -6.66 13.72
N PHE A 69 4.32 -5.59 13.03
CA PHE A 69 5.13 -4.92 12.00
C PHE A 69 5.89 -3.69 12.53
N GLU A 70 5.54 -3.19 13.72
CA GLU A 70 6.13 -2.04 14.41
C GLU A 70 7.64 -2.14 14.71
N GLY A 71 8.26 -3.30 14.48
CA GLY A 71 9.68 -3.52 14.75
C GLY A 71 10.64 -2.70 13.89
N GLU A 72 10.35 -2.44 12.60
CA GLU A 72 11.42 -1.98 11.69
C GLU A 72 11.03 -1.10 10.49
N THR A 73 9.76 -0.87 10.18
CA THR A 73 9.41 -0.20 8.92
C THR A 73 8.48 0.98 9.14
N ARG A 74 9.04 2.19 9.13
CA ARG A 74 8.29 3.33 8.60
C ARG A 74 7.84 2.93 7.20
N MET A 75 6.55 2.85 6.94
CA MET A 75 6.03 2.71 5.59
C MET A 75 6.40 3.99 4.83
N VAL A 76 7.54 3.98 4.14
CA VAL A 76 7.96 5.08 3.27
C VAL A 76 7.10 4.98 2.02
N VAL A 77 6.02 5.75 1.98
CA VAL A 77 5.21 5.87 0.77
C VAL A 77 5.84 6.92 -0.12
N GLU A 78 6.38 6.50 -1.26
CA GLU A 78 6.80 7.41 -2.32
C GLU A 78 5.56 7.98 -3.04
N GLY A 79 4.97 9.03 -2.47
CA GLY A 79 3.74 9.63 -2.98
C GLY A 79 3.80 10.05 -4.46
N ASP A 80 5.00 10.44 -4.94
CA ASP A 80 5.24 10.78 -6.34
C ASP A 80 5.16 9.56 -7.27
N SER A 81 5.69 8.42 -6.84
CA SER A 81 5.62 7.16 -7.61
C SER A 81 4.19 6.61 -7.61
N PHE A 82 3.55 6.63 -6.44
CA PHE A 82 2.17 6.19 -6.29
C PHE A 82 1.22 6.99 -7.20
N ILE A 83 1.25 8.32 -7.15
CA ILE A 83 0.32 9.13 -7.94
C ILE A 83 0.57 9.01 -9.44
N LYS A 84 1.82 8.86 -9.87
CA LYS A 84 2.15 8.57 -11.27
C LYS A 84 1.52 7.26 -11.74
N ASN A 85 1.67 6.20 -10.96
CA ASN A 85 1.10 4.90 -11.31
C ASN A 85 -0.43 4.94 -11.34
N VAL A 86 -1.08 5.56 -10.35
CA VAL A 86 -2.54 5.66 -10.29
C VAL A 86 -3.09 6.47 -11.47
N VAL A 87 -2.52 7.65 -11.75
CA VAL A 87 -2.99 8.52 -12.84
C VAL A 87 -2.79 7.85 -14.20
N SER A 88 -1.64 7.23 -14.43
CA SER A 88 -1.36 6.52 -15.70
C SER A 88 -2.22 5.28 -15.91
N LYS A 89 -2.64 4.59 -14.84
CA LYS A 89 -3.57 3.45 -14.94
C LYS A 89 -5.03 3.88 -15.18
N THR A 90 -5.38 5.13 -14.85
CA THR A 90 -6.78 5.61 -14.84
C THR A 90 -7.13 6.48 -16.04
N LEU A 91 -6.17 7.26 -16.54
CA LEU A 91 -6.39 8.28 -17.57
C LEU A 91 -5.66 7.96 -18.87
N LYS A 92 -6.14 8.54 -19.98
CA LYS A 92 -5.40 8.46 -21.25
C LYS A 92 -4.14 9.30 -21.15
N GLU A 93 -3.09 8.91 -21.87
CA GLU A 93 -1.76 9.51 -21.84
C GLU A 93 -1.77 11.05 -21.83
N LYS A 94 -2.53 11.66 -22.75
CA LYS A 94 -2.63 13.13 -22.86
C LYS A 94 -3.24 13.81 -21.62
N GLU A 95 -4.17 13.16 -20.94
CA GLU A 95 -4.82 13.68 -19.73
C GLU A 95 -3.91 13.50 -18.51
N ALA A 96 -3.24 12.36 -18.41
CA ALA A 96 -2.22 12.10 -17.40
C ALA A 96 -1.08 13.12 -17.46
N ASP A 97 -0.56 13.40 -18.66
CA ASP A 97 0.50 14.39 -18.89
C ASP A 97 0.10 15.80 -18.45
N ALA A 98 -1.15 16.19 -18.69
CA ALA A 98 -1.66 17.48 -18.26
C ALA A 98 -1.67 17.60 -16.72
N ILE A 99 -2.06 16.52 -16.03
CA ILE A 99 -2.03 16.46 -14.56
C ILE A 99 -0.59 16.52 -14.04
N PHE A 100 0.33 15.74 -14.61
CA PHE A 100 1.72 15.74 -14.16
C PHE A 100 2.39 17.10 -14.34
N LYS A 101 2.13 17.80 -15.45
CA LYS A 101 2.61 19.17 -15.68
C LYS A 101 2.06 20.17 -14.67
N ASP A 102 0.77 20.09 -14.33
CA ASP A 102 0.17 20.98 -13.32
C ASP A 102 0.78 20.72 -11.92
N MET A 103 0.99 19.46 -11.57
CA MET A 103 1.66 19.08 -10.32
C MET A 103 3.08 19.63 -10.23
N GLU A 104 3.84 19.53 -11.32
CA GLU A 104 5.22 20.02 -11.39
C GLU A 104 5.28 21.55 -11.29
N LYS A 105 4.37 22.25 -11.98
CA LYS A 105 4.22 23.70 -11.88
C LYS A 105 3.92 24.15 -10.45
N ARG A 106 2.97 23.49 -9.75
CA ARG A 106 2.65 23.80 -8.34
C ARG A 106 3.82 23.52 -7.39
N LYS A 107 4.66 22.53 -7.68
CA LYS A 107 5.91 22.29 -6.92
C LYS A 107 6.91 23.42 -7.13
N GLN A 108 7.03 23.93 -8.36
CA GLN A 108 7.91 25.05 -8.70
C GLN A 108 7.42 26.39 -8.10
N GLU A 109 6.10 26.58 -7.97
CA GLU A 109 5.47 27.73 -7.32
C GLU A 109 5.72 27.80 -5.80
N ARG A 110 6.35 26.78 -5.19
CA ARG A 110 6.83 26.78 -3.81
C ARG A 110 8.37 26.81 -3.77
N PRO A 111 8.99 28.00 -3.80
CA PRO A 111 10.44 28.10 -3.77
C PRO A 111 11.01 27.42 -2.50
N PHE A 112 12.16 26.74 -2.67
CA PHE A 112 12.93 26.10 -1.58
C PHE A 112 12.31 24.85 -0.91
N ILE A 113 11.25 24.24 -1.47
CA ILE A 113 10.89 22.85 -1.07
C ILE A 113 11.86 21.84 -1.65
N TRP A 114 12.36 22.08 -2.86
CA TRP A 114 13.36 21.24 -3.51
C TRP A 114 14.66 21.14 -2.70
N SER A 115 15.06 22.21 -2.02
CA SER A 115 16.31 22.27 -1.24
C SER A 115 16.24 21.56 0.12
N ARG A 116 15.05 21.18 0.61
CA ARG A 116 14.93 20.50 1.92
C ARG A 116 15.62 19.14 1.95
N ASN A 117 15.77 18.51 0.79
CA ASN A 117 16.40 17.19 0.64
C ASN A 117 17.69 17.25 -0.20
N VAL A 118 18.16 18.45 -0.56
CA VAL A 118 19.40 18.61 -1.33
C VAL A 118 20.56 18.72 -0.36
N ASN A 119 21.59 17.90 -0.56
CA ASN A 119 22.78 17.96 0.28
C ASN A 119 23.54 19.30 0.02
N ILE A 120 24.25 19.76 1.04
CA ILE A 120 25.00 21.02 1.01
C ILE A 120 26.01 21.11 -0.14
N SER A 121 26.60 20.00 -0.57
CA SER A 121 27.56 19.92 -1.70
C SER A 121 26.91 20.24 -3.05
N THR A 122 25.65 19.84 -3.25
CA THR A 122 24.89 20.22 -4.44
C THR A 122 24.50 21.69 -4.37
N LEU A 123 24.18 22.21 -3.18
CA LEU A 123 23.83 23.63 -3.01
C LEU A 123 25.03 24.57 -3.24
N SER A 124 26.24 24.22 -2.79
CA SER A 124 27.42 25.06 -2.98
C SER A 124 27.75 25.26 -4.46
N GLY A 125 27.53 24.25 -5.30
CA GLY A 125 27.73 24.36 -6.75
C GLY A 125 26.78 25.33 -7.47
N TYR A 126 25.63 25.67 -6.87
CA TYR A 126 24.69 26.66 -7.41
C TYR A 126 24.89 28.07 -6.84
N VAL A 127 25.63 28.21 -5.74
CA VAL A 127 25.84 29.50 -5.05
C VAL A 127 27.18 30.16 -5.41
N GLU A 128 28.17 29.40 -5.89
CA GLU A 128 29.49 29.93 -6.30
C GLU A 128 29.50 30.60 -7.69
N GLY A 129 28.35 31.05 -8.17
CA GLY A 129 28.16 31.67 -9.49
C GLY A 129 27.94 33.18 -9.49
N GLU A 130 28.46 33.92 -8.51
CA GLU A 130 28.63 35.39 -8.55
C GLU A 130 30.07 35.80 -8.24
#